data_AF-A0AAP5H128-F1
#
_entry.id   AF-A0AAP5H128-F1
#
_cell.length_a   1.000
_cell.length_b   1.000
_cell.length_c   1.000
_cell.angle_alpha   90.00
_cell.angle_beta   90.00
_cell.angle_gamma   90.00
#
_symmetry.space_group_name_H-M   'P 1'
#
loop_
_entity.id
_entity.type
_entity.pdbx_description
1 polymer ?
#
loop_
_entity_poly.entity_id
_entity_poly.type
_entity_poly.pdbx_seq_one_letter_code
_entity_poly.pdbx_strand_id
1 'polypeptide(L)'
;MDTDWNVLDDVIARLAAGSPERSHSLKIVIFDETDLNYARRVHARYPGTDLFLQTGNPNVTSMDTPDLAASLLTRYEWLIDQVSVSDDLNNVRVLPQLHTLVWGNKRGV
;
A
#
# COMPACT_ATOMS: atom_id res chain seq x y z
N MET A 1 7.63 13.69 0.09
CA MET A 1 6.24 13.65 -0.40
C MET A 1 5.51 14.87 0.10
N ASP A 2 4.86 15.62 -0.79
CA ASP A 2 4.01 16.76 -0.43
C ASP A 2 2.54 16.38 -0.57
N THR A 3 1.99 15.80 0.51
CA THR A 3 0.56 15.49 0.59
C THR A 3 -0.19 16.74 1.03
N ASP A 4 -1.20 17.13 0.26
CA ASP A 4 -2.18 18.13 0.71
C ASP A 4 -3.13 17.48 1.72
N TRP A 5 -2.80 17.66 3.00
CA TRP A 5 -3.56 17.09 4.11
C TRP A 5 -4.97 17.64 4.22
N ASN A 6 -5.20 18.90 3.85
CA ASN A 6 -6.53 19.50 3.95
C ASN A 6 -7.49 18.83 2.95
N VAL A 7 -7.00 18.55 1.74
CA VAL A 7 -7.77 17.82 0.72
C VAL A 7 -8.04 16.38 1.16
N LEU A 8 -7.02 15.68 1.68
CA LEU A 8 -7.21 14.30 2.12
C LEU A 8 -8.17 14.20 3.32
N ASP A 9 -8.10 15.14 4.26
CA ASP A 9 -9.02 15.23 5.40
C ASP A 9 -10.46 15.45 4.96
N ASP A 10 -10.73 16.37 4.01
CA ASP A 10 -12.07 16.60 3.47
C ASP A 10 -12.63 15.32 2.84
N VAL A 11 -11.82 14.63 2.02
CA VAL A 11 -12.22 13.38 1.37
C VAL A 11 -12.56 12.31 2.39
N ILE A 12 -11.70 12.08 3.38
CA ILE A 12 -11.93 11.06 4.42
C ILE A 12 -13.16 11.41 5.27
N ALA A 13 -13.33 12.67 5.66
CA ALA A 13 -14.48 13.10 6.45
C ALA A 13 -15.80 12.88 5.70
N ARG A 14 -15.83 13.21 4.39
CA ARG A 14 -17.01 13.01 3.55
C ARG A 14 -17.33 11.53 3.31
N LEU A 15 -16.32 10.67 3.17
CA LEU A 15 -16.51 9.23 3.08
C LEU A 15 -17.04 8.66 4.39
N ALA A 16 -16.47 9.06 5.53
CA ALA A 16 -16.90 8.63 6.85
C ALA A 16 -18.32 9.09 7.22
N ALA A 17 -18.76 10.26 6.73
CA ALA A 17 -20.12 10.77 6.92
C ALA A 17 -21.15 10.14 5.97
N GLY A 18 -20.72 9.31 5.01
CA GLY A 18 -21.59 8.63 4.05
C GLY A 18 -22.43 7.52 4.68
N SER A 19 -23.24 6.85 3.85
CA SER A 19 -24.05 5.70 4.28
C SER A 19 -23.16 4.57 4.84
N PRO A 20 -23.52 3.94 5.96
CA PRO A 20 -22.73 2.84 6.56
C PRO A 20 -22.46 1.65 5.63
N GLU A 21 -23.28 1.49 4.60
CA GLU A 21 -23.12 0.45 3.57
C GLU A 21 -21.96 0.72 2.60
N ARG A 22 -21.42 1.93 2.57
CA ARG A 22 -20.29 2.33 1.72
C ARG A 22 -19.00 2.29 2.54
N SER A 23 -18.29 1.17 2.48
CA SER A 23 -16.96 1.06 3.06
C SER A 23 -15.90 1.71 2.16
N HIS A 24 -14.88 2.28 2.78
CA HIS A 24 -13.69 2.80 2.12
C HIS A 24 -12.42 2.28 2.80
N SER A 25 -11.30 2.35 2.07
CA SER A 25 -9.99 2.01 2.60
C SER A 25 -8.92 2.90 1.99
N LEU A 26 -7.79 3.01 2.68
CA LEU A 26 -6.59 3.63 2.18
C LEU A 26 -5.62 2.55 1.72
N LYS A 27 -4.93 2.80 0.61
CA LYS A 27 -3.85 1.95 0.13
C LYS A 27 -2.63 2.79 -0.17
N ILE A 28 -1.50 2.43 0.41
CA ILE A 28 -0.21 3.11 0.21
C ILE A 28 0.76 2.14 -0.41
N VAL A 29 1.43 2.58 -1.48
CA VAL A 29 2.50 1.80 -2.12
C VAL A 29 3.82 2.09 -1.43
N ILE A 30 4.57 1.05 -1.08
CA ILE A 30 5.81 1.11 -0.32
C ILE A 30 6.96 0.58 -1.18
N PHE A 31 7.92 1.44 -1.51
CA PHE A 31 9.18 1.07 -2.15
C PHE A 31 10.32 0.94 -1.15
N ASP A 32 10.28 1.74 -0.08
CA ASP A 32 11.34 1.84 0.94
C ASP A 32 10.80 2.29 2.31
N GLU A 33 11.71 2.53 3.26
CA GLU A 33 11.40 2.98 4.63
C GLU A 33 10.81 4.39 4.68
N THR A 34 11.11 5.26 3.72
CA THR A 34 10.53 6.62 3.66
C THR A 34 9.03 6.53 3.41
N ASP A 35 8.63 5.64 2.50
CA ASP A 35 7.23 5.36 2.22
C ASP A 35 6.54 4.69 3.42
N LEU A 36 7.22 3.78 4.12
CA LEU A 36 6.68 3.14 5.32
C LEU A 36 6.45 4.15 6.44
N ASN A 37 7.37 5.09 6.64
CA ASN A 37 7.21 6.19 7.61
C ASN A 37 6.06 7.11 7.25
N TYR A 38 5.85 7.37 5.95
CA TYR A 38 4.65 8.07 5.50
C TYR A 38 3.38 7.27 5.82
N ALA A 39 3.37 5.96 5.61
CA ALA A 39 2.22 5.12 5.93
C ALA A 39 1.89 5.10 7.43
N ARG A 40 2.89 5.09 8.31
CA ARG A 40 2.70 5.24 9.77
C ARG A 40 1.98 6.54 10.11
N ARG A 41 2.39 7.66 9.50
CA ARG A 41 1.73 8.96 9.69
C ARG A 41 0.28 8.95 9.22
N VAL A 42 -0.01 8.30 8.10
CA VAL A 42 -1.39 8.15 7.58
C VAL A 42 -2.23 7.26 8.51
N HIS A 43 -1.68 6.14 8.99
CA HIS A 43 -2.37 5.24 9.92
C HIS A 43 -2.76 5.95 11.21
N ALA A 44 -1.81 6.68 11.81
CA ALA A 44 -2.06 7.45 13.02
C ALA A 44 -3.09 8.59 12.80
N ARG A 45 -3.13 9.18 11.60
CA ARG A 45 -4.06 10.26 11.27
C ARG A 45 -5.49 9.79 11.07
N TYR A 46 -5.69 8.58 10.51
CA TYR A 46 -7.01 8.03 10.19
C TYR A 46 -7.22 6.64 10.83
N PRO A 47 -7.24 6.53 12.17
CA PRO A 47 -7.26 5.23 12.87
C PRO A 47 -8.54 4.41 12.61
N GLY A 48 -9.63 5.06 12.19
CA GLY A 48 -10.90 4.40 11.84
C GLY A 48 -11.01 3.97 10.38
N THR A 49 -9.97 4.16 9.56
CA THR A 49 -9.97 3.77 8.14
C THR A 49 -9.03 2.59 7.93
N ASP A 50 -9.55 1.53 7.32
CA ASP A 50 -8.76 0.36 6.93
C ASP A 50 -7.58 0.76 6.05
N LEU A 51 -6.36 0.35 6.44
CA LEU A 51 -5.13 0.66 5.71
C LEU A 51 -4.51 -0.60 5.11
N PHE A 52 -4.21 -0.53 3.82
CA PHE A 52 -3.47 -1.53 3.08
C PHE A 52 -2.10 -1.00 2.67
N LEU A 53 -1.06 -1.78 2.93
CA LEU A 53 0.30 -1.52 2.47
C LEU A 53 0.60 -2.45 1.29
N GLN A 54 1.03 -1.87 0.18
CA GLN A 54 1.30 -2.63 -1.04
C GLN A 54 2.76 -2.45 -1.44
N THR A 55 3.47 -3.54 -1.74
CA THR A 55 4.82 -3.41 -2.29
C THR A 55 4.81 -2.70 -3.64
N GLY A 56 5.75 -1.78 -3.84
CA GLY A 56 6.00 -1.13 -5.12
C GLY A 56 6.74 -2.04 -6.09
N ASN A 57 6.34 -1.98 -7.37
CA ASN A 57 7.08 -2.59 -8.47
C ASN A 57 8.00 -1.53 -9.10
N PRO A 58 9.34 -1.63 -8.94
CA PRO A 58 10.27 -0.65 -9.50
C PRO A 58 10.47 -0.82 -11.02
N ASN A 59 10.12 -1.99 -11.58
CA ASN A 59 10.36 -2.31 -12.99
C ASN A 59 9.02 -2.56 -13.69
N VAL A 60 8.40 -1.48 -14.15
CA VAL A 60 7.09 -1.51 -14.84
C VAL A 60 7.19 -1.53 -16.37
N THR A 61 8.39 -1.32 -16.92
CA THR A 61 8.61 -1.17 -18.37
C THR A 61 9.18 -2.43 -19.01
N SER A 62 9.90 -3.26 -18.26
CA SER A 62 10.46 -4.48 -18.82
C SER A 62 9.40 -5.56 -18.96
N MET A 63 9.15 -5.99 -20.20
CA MET A 63 8.27 -7.12 -20.52
C MET A 63 8.93 -8.47 -20.23
N ASP A 64 10.26 -8.49 -20.17
CA ASP A 64 11.08 -9.68 -20.00
C ASP A 64 12.01 -9.40 -18.82
N THR A 65 11.47 -9.59 -17.62
CA THR A 65 12.27 -9.56 -16.41
C THR A 65 12.33 -10.99 -15.90
N PRO A 66 13.36 -11.77 -16.30
CA PRO A 66 13.71 -12.97 -15.58
C PRO A 66 13.67 -12.66 -14.09
N ASP A 67 12.96 -13.49 -13.33
CA ASP A 67 12.86 -13.36 -11.87
C ASP A 67 12.05 -12.16 -11.33
N LEU A 68 11.19 -11.51 -12.14
CA LEU A 68 10.32 -10.42 -11.63
C LEU A 68 9.52 -10.86 -10.41
N ALA A 69 8.82 -12.00 -10.52
CA ALA A 69 8.00 -12.51 -9.44
C ALA A 69 8.84 -12.78 -8.17
N ALA A 70 10.03 -13.37 -8.32
CA ALA A 70 10.94 -13.61 -7.19
C ALA A 70 11.38 -12.29 -6.55
N SER A 71 11.76 -11.29 -7.34
CA SER A 71 12.16 -9.97 -6.83
C SER A 71 11.04 -9.25 -6.08
N LEU A 72 9.79 -9.37 -6.56
CA LEU A 72 8.61 -8.80 -5.93
C LEU A 72 8.25 -9.55 -4.64
N LEU A 73 8.44 -10.87 -4.60
CA LEU A 73 8.25 -11.67 -3.39
C LEU A 73 9.28 -11.32 -2.31
N THR A 74 10.55 -11.10 -2.66
CA THR A 74 11.57 -10.62 -1.70
C THR A 74 11.19 -9.24 -1.12
N ARG A 75 10.65 -8.34 -1.93
CA ARG A 75 10.13 -7.05 -1.44
C ARG A 75 8.92 -7.22 -0.53
N TYR A 76 8.08 -8.20 -0.82
CA TYR A 76 6.89 -8.51 -0.02
C TYR A 76 7.27 -9.08 1.34
N GLU A 77 8.22 -10.01 1.38
CA GLU A 77 8.83 -10.53 2.61
C GLU A 77 9.42 -9.39 3.46
N TRP A 78 10.25 -8.53 2.85
CA TRP A 78 10.80 -7.37 3.55
C TRP A 78 9.71 -6.50 4.18
N LEU A 79 8.63 -6.20 3.46
CA LEU A 79 7.56 -5.36 4.00
C LEU A 79 6.77 -6.07 5.11
N ILE A 80 6.54 -7.38 4.99
CA ILE A 80 5.93 -8.18 6.07
C ILE A 80 6.81 -8.11 7.32
N ASP A 81 8.11 -8.32 7.19
CA ASP A 81 9.05 -8.28 8.31
C ASP A 81 9.02 -6.92 9.01
N GLN A 82 9.10 -5.83 8.24
CA GLN A 82 9.03 -4.47 8.79
C GLN A 82 7.73 -4.19 9.55
N VAL A 83 6.59 -4.68 9.05
CA VAL A 83 5.29 -4.48 9.69
C VAL A 83 5.12 -5.37 10.92
N SER A 84 5.65 -6.60 10.88
CA SER A 84 5.51 -7.59 11.95
C SER A 84 6.14 -7.16 13.29
N VAL A 85 7.20 -6.35 13.23
CA VAL A 85 7.92 -5.86 14.41
C VAL A 85 7.44 -4.47 14.87
N SER A 86 6.34 -3.99 14.29
CA SER A 86 5.91 -2.59 14.39
C SER A 86 4.71 -2.41 15.32
N ASP A 87 4.91 -1.74 16.45
CA ASP A 87 3.85 -1.53 17.45
C ASP A 87 2.70 -0.61 16.98
N ASP A 88 2.95 0.23 15.99
CA ASP A 88 2.04 1.23 15.43
C ASP A 88 1.39 0.80 14.10
N LEU A 89 1.69 -0.39 13.57
CA LEU A 89 1.11 -0.93 12.33
C LEU A 89 0.34 -2.24 12.55
N ASN A 90 -0.11 -2.49 13.77
CA ASN A 90 -0.79 -3.74 14.15
C ASN A 90 -2.12 -4.00 13.41
N ASN A 91 -2.78 -2.95 12.91
CA ASN A 91 -4.07 -3.07 12.21
C ASN A 91 -3.98 -2.62 10.73
N VAL A 92 -2.95 -3.11 10.03
CA VAL A 92 -2.79 -2.91 8.58
C VAL A 92 -2.75 -4.24 7.84
N ARG A 93 -3.11 -4.23 6.56
CA ARG A 93 -3.03 -5.41 5.68
C ARG A 93 -1.90 -5.23 4.67
N VAL A 94 -0.92 -6.12 4.68
CA VAL A 94 0.19 -6.11 3.71
C VAL A 94 -0.17 -7.00 2.53
N LEU A 95 -0.11 -6.48 1.30
CA LEU A 95 -0.48 -7.22 0.09
C LEU A 95 0.53 -7.00 -1.05
N PRO A 96 0.83 -8.02 -1.87
CA PRO A 96 1.59 -7.84 -3.09
C PRO A 96 0.68 -7.41 -4.25
N GLN A 97 1.27 -7.13 -5.42
CA GLN A 97 0.52 -7.03 -6.67
C GLN A 97 0.36 -8.42 -7.30
N LEU A 98 -0.72 -9.13 -6.94
CA LEU A 98 -0.95 -10.51 -7.41
C LEU A 98 -0.89 -10.64 -8.93
N HIS A 99 -1.50 -9.71 -9.68
CA HIS A 99 -1.48 -9.75 -11.15
C HIS A 99 -0.05 -9.68 -11.71
N THR A 100 0.85 -8.92 -11.09
CA THR A 100 2.25 -8.80 -11.53
C THR A 100 3.04 -10.07 -11.22
N LEU A 101 2.69 -10.80 -10.17
CA LEU A 101 3.28 -12.11 -9.88
C LEU A 101 2.87 -13.17 -10.90
N VAL A 102 1.65 -13.08 -11.47
CA VAL A 102 1.12 -14.06 -12.41
C VAL A 102 1.47 -13.72 -13.87
N TRP A 103 1.37 -12.45 -14.26
CA TRP A 103 1.47 -12.01 -15.65
C TRP A 103 2.56 -10.96 -15.90
N GLY A 104 3.38 -10.64 -14.89
CA GLY A 104 4.38 -9.59 -14.98
C GLY A 104 3.74 -8.24 -15.31
N ASN A 105 4.39 -7.48 -16.21
CA ASN A 105 3.93 -6.16 -16.64
C ASN A 105 2.93 -6.20 -17.81
N LYS A 106 2.36 -7.37 -18.12
CA LYS A 106 1.41 -7.53 -19.22
C LYS A 106 0.16 -6.67 -18.97
N ARG A 107 -0.27 -5.97 -20.01
CA ARG A 107 -1.49 -5.15 -20.00
C ARG A 107 -2.71 -5.97 -20.45
N GLY A 108 -3.89 -5.64 -19.91
CA GLY A 108 -5.17 -6.21 -20.34
C GLY A 108 -5.42 -7.66 -19.91
N VAL A 109 -4.92 -8.04 -18.73
CA VAL A 109 -5.12 -9.35 -18.08
C VAL A 109 -6.01 -9.24 -16.86
#